data_AF-A0A7J2KLT0-F1
#
_entry.id   AF-A0A7J2KLT0-F1
#
_cell.length_a   1.000
_cell.length_b   1.000
_cell.length_c   1.000
_cell.angle_alpha   90.00
_cell.angle_beta   90.00
_cell.angle_gamma   90.00
#
_symmetry.space_group_name_H-M   'P 1'
#
loop_
_entity.id
_entity.type
_entity.pdbx_description
1 polymer ?
#
loop_
_entity_poly.entity_id
_entity_poly.type
_entity_poly.pdbx_seq_one_letter_code
_entity_poly.pdbx_strand_id
1 'polypeptide(L)'
;MNTPELLKFCIEKGLLVDEEVLSLFSETGDVESVKVIIEKIKNHTQKRLITKKLFNENKETVNQFFSDLPEENQKKLEKLKIQLGLSIKISKEVSTEITKINEPEKTEITNELGAYIEKVKVLTTYFSKPKKLGVSDFLDSFKNRFIEMKNILQNHYALDNLVSINKISGDRRGISIIGMVSDKRVSKNKNILLEVEDLTGKTKIFINSNNQELYKKAEDV
;
A
#
# COMPACT_ATOMS: atom_id res chain seq x y z
N MET A 1 -11.18 26.36 12.68
CA MET A 1 -10.89 27.68 13.30
C MET A 1 -9.60 27.68 14.15
N ASN A 2 -8.71 26.67 14.06
CA ASN A 2 -7.58 26.51 15.00
C ASN A 2 -6.19 26.67 14.37
N THR A 3 -6.10 27.19 13.15
CA THR A 3 -4.84 27.39 12.40
C THR A 3 -3.84 28.34 13.09
N PRO A 4 -4.26 29.47 13.70
CA PRO A 4 -3.33 30.39 14.35
C PRO A 4 -2.62 29.78 15.58
N GLU A 5 -3.32 28.92 16.33
CA GLU A 5 -2.77 28.27 17.52
C GLU A 5 -1.70 27.23 17.16
N LEU A 6 -1.95 26.42 16.13
CA LEU A 6 -0.99 25.45 15.61
C LEU A 6 0.26 26.13 15.04
N LEU A 7 0.09 27.22 14.29
CA LEU A 7 1.22 28.00 13.78
C LEU A 7 2.07 28.56 14.92
N LYS A 8 1.44 29.13 15.95
CA LYS A 8 2.14 29.63 17.14
C LYS A 8 2.94 28.52 17.82
N PHE A 9 2.33 27.35 18.02
CA PHE A 9 2.99 26.17 18.58
C PHE A 9 4.18 25.71 17.73
N CYS A 10 4.04 25.63 16.41
CA CYS A 10 5.13 25.25 15.51
C CYS A 10 6.30 26.25 15.60
N ILE A 11 6.01 27.55 15.63
CA ILE A 11 7.03 28.60 15.77
C ILE A 11 7.75 28.50 17.13
N GLU A 12 7.01 28.34 18.23
CA GLU A 12 7.58 28.14 19.57
C GLU A 12 8.50 26.91 19.64
N LYS A 13 8.17 25.86 18.88
CA LYS A 13 8.97 24.63 18.79
C LYS A 13 10.04 24.68 17.69
N GLY A 14 10.20 25.78 16.97
CA GLY A 14 11.19 25.95 15.91
C GLY A 14 10.95 25.07 14.68
N LEU A 15 9.69 24.83 14.36
CA LEU A 15 9.21 24.01 13.26
C LEU A 15 8.55 24.88 12.18
N LEU A 16 8.79 24.50 10.92
CA LEU A 16 8.08 25.00 9.75
C LEU A 16 7.18 23.89 9.22
N VAL A 17 5.94 24.23 8.89
CA VAL A 17 4.96 23.30 8.33
C VAL A 17 4.56 23.81 6.96
N ASP A 18 4.48 22.92 5.96
CA ASP A 18 3.95 23.30 4.66
C ASP A 18 2.46 23.66 4.74
N GLU A 19 2.00 24.49 3.80
CA GLU A 19 0.62 24.99 3.78
C GLU A 19 -0.40 23.85 3.65
N GLU A 20 -0.04 22.81 2.89
CA GLU A 20 -0.87 21.62 2.73
C GLU A 20 -1.07 20.88 4.05
N VAL A 21 0.00 20.50 4.77
CA VAL A 21 -0.13 19.79 6.06
C VAL A 21 -0.79 20.67 7.11
N LEU A 22 -0.51 21.98 7.10
CA LEU A 22 -1.18 22.91 8.00
C LEU A 22 -2.69 22.95 7.78
N SER A 23 -3.13 22.95 6.51
CA SER A 23 -4.55 22.88 6.16
C SER A 23 -5.17 21.58 6.70
N LEU A 24 -4.48 20.44 6.53
CA LEU A 24 -4.93 19.14 7.02
C LEU A 24 -5.05 19.08 8.54
N PHE A 25 -4.10 19.66 9.26
CA PHE A 25 -4.16 19.77 10.73
C PHE A 25 -5.27 20.69 11.20
N SER A 26 -5.57 21.76 10.46
CA SER A 26 -6.63 22.70 10.84
C SER A 26 -8.05 22.13 10.63
N GLU A 27 -8.18 21.11 9.78
CA GLU A 27 -9.44 20.39 9.54
C GLU A 27 -9.78 19.37 10.64
N THR A 28 -8.83 19.05 11.54
CA THR A 28 -9.11 18.15 12.66
C THR A 28 -9.73 18.90 13.83
N GLY A 29 -10.67 18.25 14.51
CA GLY A 29 -11.31 18.79 15.71
C GLY A 29 -10.49 18.65 16.99
N ASP A 30 -9.30 18.03 16.92
CA ASP A 30 -8.47 17.68 18.06
C ASP A 30 -7.04 18.22 17.88
N VAL A 31 -6.85 19.47 18.29
CA VAL A 31 -5.60 20.23 18.16
C VAL A 31 -4.50 19.66 19.07
N GLU A 32 -4.87 19.18 20.25
CA GLU A 32 -3.92 18.74 21.26
C GLU A 32 -3.22 17.45 20.83
N SER A 33 -3.97 16.50 20.25
CA SER A 33 -3.36 15.30 19.66
C SER A 33 -2.44 15.62 18.48
N VAL A 34 -2.79 16.63 17.67
CA VAL A 34 -1.92 17.08 16.58
C VAL A 34 -0.60 17.64 17.12
N LYS A 35 -0.62 18.44 18.20
CA LYS A 35 0.60 18.93 18.85
C LYS A 35 1.49 17.77 19.32
N VAL A 36 0.92 16.75 19.95
CA VAL A 36 1.65 15.55 20.41
C VAL A 36 2.29 14.81 19.23
N ILE A 37 1.57 14.63 18.11
CA ILE A 37 2.10 13.98 16.91
C ILE A 37 3.26 14.79 16.32
N ILE A 38 3.11 16.10 16.22
CA ILE A 38 4.15 17.01 15.72
C ILE A 38 5.43 16.90 16.57
N GLU A 39 5.31 16.84 17.89
CA GLU A 39 6.45 16.66 18.78
C GLU A 39 7.11 15.29 18.62
N LYS A 40 6.32 14.21 18.57
CA LYS A 40 6.85 12.86 18.34
C LYS A 40 7.62 12.78 17.01
N ILE A 41 7.09 13.39 15.95
CA ILE A 41 7.75 13.44 14.63
C ILE A 41 9.03 14.25 14.68
N LYS A 42 9.02 15.41 15.36
CA LYS A 42 10.23 16.21 15.54
C LYS A 42 11.30 15.42 16.30
N ASN A 43 10.95 14.77 17.40
CA ASN A 43 11.89 14.00 18.21
C ASN A 43 12.46 12.80 17.47
N HIS A 44 11.67 12.15 16.62
CA HIS A 44 12.12 11.00 15.83
C HIS A 44 12.97 11.42 14.62
N THR A 45 12.52 12.42 13.86
CA THR A 45 13.16 12.79 12.58
C THR A 45 14.26 13.84 12.73
N GLN A 46 14.26 14.60 13.83
CA GLN A 46 15.13 15.75 14.09
C GLN A 46 15.07 16.84 12.99
N LYS A 47 14.10 16.76 12.07
CA LYS A 47 13.91 17.72 10.99
C LYS A 47 13.04 18.88 11.49
N ARG A 48 13.41 20.10 11.06
CA ARG A 48 12.67 21.32 11.38
C ARG A 48 11.54 21.63 10.39
N LEU A 49 11.48 20.91 9.27
CA LEU A 49 10.50 21.11 8.23
C LEU A 49 9.56 19.90 8.17
N ILE A 50 8.27 20.14 8.37
CA ILE A 50 7.20 19.16 8.32
C ILE A 50 6.50 19.30 6.97
N THR A 51 6.67 18.28 6.14
CA THR A 51 6.01 18.18 4.82
C THR A 51 5.28 16.86 4.70
N LYS A 52 4.32 16.77 3.78
CA LYS A 52 3.65 15.49 3.48
C LYS A 52 4.62 14.35 3.15
N LYS A 53 5.75 14.67 2.51
CA LYS A 53 6.82 13.71 2.20
C LYS A 53 7.43 13.10 3.47
N LEU A 54 7.57 13.88 4.55
CA LEU A 54 8.13 13.41 5.82
C LEU A 54 7.28 12.29 6.44
N PHE A 55 5.96 12.40 6.34
CA PHE A 55 5.01 11.40 6.81
C PHE A 55 5.12 10.11 5.99
N ASN A 56 5.26 10.22 4.66
CA ASN A 56 5.40 9.07 3.77
C ASN A 56 6.72 8.32 3.98
N GLU A 57 7.83 9.03 4.16
CA GLU A 57 9.16 8.44 4.40
C GLU A 57 9.23 7.67 5.74
N ASN A 58 8.39 8.03 6.73
CA ASN A 58 8.41 7.46 8.09
C ASN A 58 7.08 6.79 8.46
N LYS A 59 6.40 6.20 7.47
CA LYS A 59 5.00 5.74 7.58
C LYS A 59 4.74 4.82 8.78
N GLU A 60 5.62 3.85 9.03
CA GLU A 60 5.47 2.87 10.11
C GLU A 60 5.56 3.53 11.50
N THR A 61 6.62 4.31 11.73
CA THR A 61 6.85 5.01 12.99
C THR A 61 5.75 6.04 13.26
N VAL A 62 5.33 6.77 12.23
CA VAL A 62 4.26 7.75 12.35
C VAL A 62 2.94 7.05 12.69
N ASN A 63 2.63 5.92 12.06
CA ASN A 63 1.44 5.13 12.42
C ASN A 63 1.46 4.67 13.88
N GLN A 64 2.62 4.28 14.39
CA GLN A 64 2.77 3.94 15.81
C GLN A 64 2.46 5.13 16.72
N PHE A 65 2.86 6.35 16.34
CA PHE A 65 2.53 7.55 17.11
C PHE A 65 1.02 7.82 17.21
N PHE A 66 0.26 7.48 16.17
CA PHE A 66 -1.20 7.54 16.19
C PHE A 66 -1.81 6.45 17.08
N SER A 67 -1.24 5.24 17.07
CA SER A 67 -1.71 4.12 17.91
C SER A 67 -1.44 4.32 19.41
N ASP A 68 -0.40 5.09 19.75
CA ASP A 68 -0.07 5.43 21.14
C ASP A 68 -1.05 6.45 21.77
N LEU A 69 -1.94 7.07 20.98
CA LEU A 69 -2.92 8.03 21.49
C LEU A 69 -4.13 7.30 22.10
N PRO A 70 -4.86 7.93 23.04
CA PRO A 70 -6.10 7.37 23.59
C PRO A 70 -7.12 7.03 22.49
N GLU A 71 -7.91 5.96 22.67
CA GLU A 71 -8.86 5.46 21.66
C GLU A 71 -9.86 6.53 21.16
N GLU A 72 -10.25 7.47 22.04
CA GLU A 72 -11.14 8.57 21.69
C GLU A 72 -10.50 9.51 20.65
N ASN A 73 -9.20 9.73 20.76
CA ASN A 73 -8.43 10.64 19.91
C ASN A 73 -8.05 9.97 18.59
N GLN A 74 -7.81 8.65 18.61
CA GLN A 74 -7.58 7.87 17.39
C GLN A 74 -8.73 8.04 16.38
N LYS A 75 -9.98 7.89 16.84
CA LYS A 75 -11.17 8.05 15.98
C LYS A 75 -11.31 9.44 15.38
N LYS A 76 -10.93 10.49 16.14
CA LYS A 76 -10.96 11.89 15.67
C LYS A 76 -9.89 12.16 14.61
N LEU A 77 -8.78 11.42 14.63
CA LEU A 77 -7.64 11.61 13.75
C LEU A 77 -7.57 10.63 12.57
N GLU A 78 -8.47 9.66 12.46
CA GLU A 78 -8.53 8.74 11.31
C GLU A 78 -8.64 9.49 9.98
N LYS A 79 -9.46 10.56 9.90
CA LYS A 79 -9.56 11.39 8.69
C LYS A 79 -8.20 12.01 8.30
N LEU A 80 -7.43 12.44 9.30
CA LEU A 80 -6.11 13.04 9.10
C LEU A 80 -5.09 11.99 8.63
N LYS A 81 -5.07 10.82 9.27
CA LYS A 81 -4.21 9.68 8.87
C LYS A 81 -4.41 9.36 7.39
N ILE A 82 -5.65 9.42 6.93
CA ILE A 82 -6.00 9.18 5.55
C ILE A 82 -5.52 10.31 4.61
N GLN A 83 -5.78 11.57 4.98
CA GLN A 83 -5.39 12.72 4.15
C GLN A 83 -3.87 12.87 4.03
N LEU A 84 -3.13 12.48 5.06
CA LEU A 84 -1.67 12.41 5.09
C LEU A 84 -1.10 11.25 4.26
N GLY A 85 -1.94 10.34 3.73
CA GLY A 85 -1.49 9.17 2.96
C GLY A 85 -0.95 8.03 3.82
N LEU A 86 -1.11 8.12 5.15
CA LEU A 86 -0.70 7.08 6.09
C LEU A 86 -1.68 5.90 6.08
N SER A 87 -2.94 6.16 5.72
CA SER A 87 -4.00 5.17 5.50
C SER A 87 -4.82 5.52 4.25
N ILE A 88 -5.56 4.55 3.70
CA ILE A 88 -6.29 4.72 2.43
C ILE A 88 -7.76 5.03 2.74
N LYS A 89 -8.30 6.17 2.28
CA LYS A 89 -9.76 6.39 2.22
C LYS A 89 -10.27 5.56 1.06
N ILE A 90 -11.10 4.57 1.37
CA ILE A 90 -11.94 3.96 0.37
C ILE A 90 -13.27 4.70 0.48
N SER A 91 -13.59 5.51 -0.54
CA SER A 91 -14.93 6.09 -0.70
C SER A 91 -15.95 4.96 -0.64
N LYS A 92 -16.96 5.13 0.22
CA LYS A 92 -18.12 4.26 0.38
C LYS A 92 -18.70 3.92 -0.99
N GLU A 93 -18.38 2.71 -1.44
CA GLU A 93 -19.20 1.83 -2.27
C GLU A 93 -18.59 0.42 -2.29
N VAL A 94 -17.31 0.27 -1.89
CA VAL A 94 -16.66 -1.04 -1.68
C VAL A 94 -15.81 -1.00 -0.41
N SER A 95 -16.43 -0.94 0.77
CA SER A 95 -15.66 -0.85 2.02
C SER A 95 -16.36 -1.57 3.17
N THR A 96 -16.30 -2.89 3.15
CA THR A 96 -16.39 -3.70 4.38
C THR A 96 -15.24 -4.70 4.53
N GLU A 97 -14.33 -4.84 3.57
CA GLU A 97 -13.32 -5.92 3.64
C GLU A 97 -11.85 -5.49 3.60
N ILE A 98 -11.51 -4.25 3.22
CA ILE A 98 -10.10 -3.90 2.96
C ILE A 98 -9.37 -3.32 4.19
N THR A 99 -10.07 -2.90 5.25
CA THR A 99 -9.45 -2.48 6.52
C THR A 99 -9.16 -3.62 7.49
N LYS A 100 -9.30 -4.89 7.07
CA LYS A 100 -8.85 -6.07 7.85
C LYS A 100 -7.48 -6.62 7.43
N ILE A 101 -6.65 -5.82 6.76
CA ILE A 101 -5.29 -6.25 6.39
C ILE A 101 -4.29 -5.42 7.21
N ASN A 102 -4.05 -5.92 8.42
CA ASN A 102 -2.94 -5.66 9.36
C ASN A 102 -3.42 -5.52 10.82
N GLU A 103 -4.21 -6.50 11.26
CA GLU A 103 -3.91 -7.27 12.47
C GLU A 103 -4.41 -8.69 12.16
N PRO A 104 -3.63 -9.77 12.39
CA PRO A 104 -4.25 -11.08 12.43
C PRO A 104 -5.28 -11.03 13.56
N GLU A 105 -6.58 -11.19 13.26
CA GLU A 105 -7.58 -11.47 14.30
C GLU A 105 -7.04 -12.67 15.10
N LYS A 106 -6.48 -12.42 16.28
CA LYS A 106 -6.21 -13.46 17.28
C LYS A 106 -7.56 -13.96 17.74
N THR A 107 -8.13 -14.90 17.00
CA THR A 107 -9.16 -15.76 17.57
C THR A 107 -8.47 -16.67 18.57
N GLU A 108 -8.71 -16.42 19.86
CA GLU A 108 -8.51 -17.42 20.89
C GLU A 108 -9.30 -18.67 20.49
N ILE A 109 -8.62 -19.80 20.51
CA ILE A 109 -9.22 -21.09 20.18
C ILE A 109 -10.23 -21.40 21.30
N THR A 110 -11.53 -21.31 21.01
CA THR A 110 -12.51 -22.06 21.80
C THR A 110 -12.34 -23.53 21.47
N ASN A 111 -12.17 -24.34 22.51
CA ASN A 111 -11.63 -25.70 22.54
C ASN A 111 -12.46 -26.79 21.80
N GLU A 112 -12.84 -26.62 20.54
CA GLU A 112 -13.70 -27.61 19.83
C GLU A 112 -13.05 -28.31 18.62
N LEU A 113 -11.78 -28.04 18.32
CA LEU A 113 -10.96 -28.85 17.41
C LEU A 113 -9.81 -29.53 18.17
N GLY A 114 -10.16 -30.09 19.33
CA GLY A 114 -9.28 -30.94 20.13
C GLY A 114 -9.29 -32.36 19.59
N ALA A 115 -8.38 -32.68 18.67
CA ALA A 115 -7.94 -34.06 18.45
C ALA A 115 -6.46 -34.07 18.03
N TYR A 116 -5.61 -34.30 19.04
CA TYR A 116 -4.23 -34.81 18.97
C TYR A 116 -3.17 -34.02 18.18
N ILE A 117 -2.50 -33.08 18.86
CA ILE A 117 -1.02 -32.94 18.87
C ILE A 117 -0.58 -32.39 20.25
N GLU A 118 -0.54 -33.25 21.27
CA GLU A 118 -0.29 -32.86 22.69
C GLU A 118 1.11 -32.23 22.98
N LYS A 119 1.98 -32.03 21.99
CA LYS A 119 3.36 -31.53 22.20
C LYS A 119 3.72 -30.23 21.48
N VAL A 120 2.81 -29.60 20.74
CA VAL A 120 3.13 -28.40 19.95
C VAL A 120 2.18 -27.26 20.27
N LYS A 121 2.74 -26.12 20.70
CA LYS A 121 2.00 -24.88 20.88
C LYS A 121 1.95 -24.13 19.55
N VAL A 122 0.78 -24.13 18.91
CA VAL A 122 0.54 -23.34 17.71
C VAL A 122 0.42 -21.86 18.10
N LEU A 123 1.35 -21.02 17.65
CA LEU A 123 1.38 -19.59 18.01
C LEU A 123 0.40 -18.75 17.17
N THR A 124 0.23 -19.12 15.90
CA THR A 124 -0.68 -18.46 14.96
C THR A 124 -1.20 -19.47 13.97
N THR A 125 -2.48 -19.35 13.62
CA THR A 125 -3.09 -20.07 12.50
C THR A 125 -3.74 -19.08 11.58
N TYR A 126 -3.62 -19.30 10.28
CA TYR A 126 -4.27 -18.47 9.26
C TYR A 126 -5.50 -19.20 8.75
N PHE A 127 -6.50 -19.39 9.61
CA PHE A 127 -7.80 -19.86 9.18
C PHE A 127 -8.68 -18.66 8.85
N SER A 128 -8.94 -18.45 7.56
CA SER A 128 -10.01 -17.54 7.17
C SER A 128 -11.33 -18.17 7.56
N LYS A 129 -12.20 -17.40 8.24
CA LYS A 129 -13.54 -17.89 8.62
C LYS A 129 -14.24 -18.41 7.36
N PRO A 130 -14.83 -19.63 7.38
CA PRO A 130 -15.50 -20.17 6.22
C PRO A 130 -16.63 -19.22 5.82
N LYS A 131 -16.44 -18.54 4.69
CA LYS A 131 -17.40 -17.61 4.09
C LYS A 131 -17.71 -18.05 2.66
N LYS A 132 -18.92 -17.73 2.20
CA LYS A 132 -19.28 -17.96 0.80
C LYS A 132 -18.44 -17.02 -0.07
N LEU A 133 -17.66 -17.58 -0.99
CA LEU A 133 -16.84 -16.79 -1.91
C LEU A 133 -17.72 -16.11 -2.96
N GLY A 134 -17.56 -14.79 -3.06
CA GLY A 134 -18.14 -13.96 -4.11
C GLY A 134 -17.11 -13.56 -5.16
N VAL A 135 -17.56 -12.93 -6.24
CA VAL A 135 -16.68 -12.42 -7.31
C VAL A 135 -15.68 -11.38 -6.78
N SER A 136 -16.09 -10.56 -5.81
CA SER A 136 -15.23 -9.56 -5.16
C SER A 136 -14.01 -10.18 -4.51
N ASP A 137 -14.15 -11.34 -3.86
CA ASP A 137 -13.04 -12.03 -3.19
C ASP A 137 -11.92 -12.40 -4.17
N PHE A 138 -12.30 -12.84 -5.38
CA PHE A 138 -11.33 -13.15 -6.43
C PHE A 138 -10.68 -11.87 -6.93
N LEU A 139 -11.46 -10.83 -7.24
CA LEU A 139 -10.93 -9.55 -7.69
C LEU A 139 -9.93 -8.98 -6.68
N ASP A 140 -10.28 -8.99 -5.40
CA ASP A 140 -9.42 -8.50 -4.33
C ASP A 140 -8.17 -9.36 -4.18
N SER A 141 -8.28 -10.68 -4.30
CA SER A 141 -7.11 -11.58 -4.30
C SER A 141 -6.11 -11.24 -5.43
N PHE A 142 -6.58 -11.07 -6.67
CA PHE A 142 -5.74 -10.72 -7.80
C PHE A 142 -5.16 -9.31 -7.69
N LYS A 143 -5.98 -8.35 -7.25
CA LYS A 143 -5.57 -6.97 -7.04
C LYS A 143 -4.49 -6.86 -5.96
N ASN A 144 -4.68 -7.53 -4.82
CA ASN A 144 -3.72 -7.52 -3.71
C ASN A 144 -2.40 -8.17 -4.15
N ARG A 145 -2.47 -9.32 -4.83
CA ARG A 145 -1.29 -9.98 -5.39
C ARG A 145 -0.51 -9.05 -6.33
N PHE A 146 -1.21 -8.37 -7.24
CA PHE A 146 -0.56 -7.41 -8.15
C PHE A 146 0.11 -6.26 -7.38
N ILE A 147 -0.60 -5.66 -6.41
CA ILE A 147 -0.08 -4.52 -5.63
C ILE A 147 1.16 -4.93 -4.84
N GLU A 148 1.13 -6.07 -4.16
CA GLU A 148 2.28 -6.59 -3.41
C GLU A 148 3.48 -6.84 -4.31
N MET A 149 3.29 -7.58 -5.41
CA MET A 149 4.37 -7.87 -6.35
C MET A 149 4.91 -6.60 -7.00
N LYS A 150 4.04 -5.66 -7.38
CA LYS A 150 4.44 -4.36 -7.90
C LYS A 150 5.31 -3.60 -6.88
N ASN A 151 4.91 -3.58 -5.61
CA ASN A 151 5.66 -2.87 -4.57
C ASN A 151 7.08 -3.44 -4.38
N ILE A 152 7.24 -4.76 -4.53
CA ILE A 152 8.55 -5.42 -4.48
C ILE A 152 9.35 -5.10 -5.75
N LEU A 153 8.76 -5.22 -6.93
CA LEU A 153 9.46 -5.12 -8.21
C LEU A 153 9.81 -3.68 -8.61
N GLN A 154 8.98 -2.69 -8.27
CA GLN A 154 9.13 -1.30 -8.77
C GLN A 154 10.45 -0.62 -8.37
N ASN A 155 11.12 -1.10 -7.32
CA ASN A 155 12.41 -0.57 -6.87
C ASN A 155 13.62 -1.27 -7.51
N HIS A 156 13.40 -2.23 -8.41
CA HIS A 156 14.46 -2.99 -9.03
C HIS A 156 15.22 -2.15 -10.07
N TYR A 157 16.54 -2.06 -9.94
CA TYR A 157 17.41 -1.19 -10.76
C TYR A 157 17.33 -1.45 -12.27
N ALA A 158 16.97 -2.66 -12.69
CA ALA A 158 16.82 -3.01 -14.11
C ALA A 158 15.53 -2.46 -14.75
N LEU A 159 14.58 -1.95 -13.97
CA LEU A 159 13.35 -1.34 -14.48
C LEU A 159 13.62 0.14 -14.77
N ASP A 160 13.99 0.43 -16.01
CA ASP A 160 14.12 1.81 -16.49
C ASP A 160 12.80 2.28 -17.13
N ASN A 161 12.44 3.54 -16.91
CA ASN A 161 11.23 4.18 -17.44
C ASN A 161 9.94 3.35 -17.18
N LEU A 162 9.70 3.00 -15.91
CA LEU A 162 8.53 2.24 -15.48
C LEU A 162 7.24 3.04 -15.71
N VAL A 163 6.31 2.49 -16.49
CA VAL A 163 5.02 3.12 -16.83
C VAL A 163 3.86 2.14 -16.64
N SER A 164 2.66 2.67 -16.43
CA SER A 164 1.42 1.90 -16.49
C SER A 164 1.01 1.62 -17.93
N ILE A 165 0.28 0.54 -18.17
CA ILE A 165 -0.11 0.11 -19.53
C ILE A 165 -0.88 1.20 -20.28
N ASN A 166 -1.79 1.90 -19.60
CA ASN A 166 -2.56 2.99 -20.20
C ASN A 166 -1.73 4.22 -20.61
N LYS A 167 -0.47 4.32 -20.16
CA LYS A 167 0.46 5.41 -20.48
C LYS A 167 1.51 5.03 -21.52
N ILE A 168 1.45 3.81 -22.06
CA ILE A 168 2.31 3.40 -23.15
C ILE A 168 2.00 4.31 -24.35
N SER A 169 2.96 5.17 -24.68
CA SER A 169 2.91 6.04 -25.84
C SER A 169 3.65 5.37 -27.00
N GLY A 170 3.31 5.74 -28.24
CA GLY A 170 3.97 5.21 -29.45
C GLY A 170 5.41 5.69 -29.64
N ASP A 171 6.01 6.35 -28.65
CA ASP A 171 7.39 6.79 -28.70
C ASP A 171 8.34 5.59 -28.70
N ARG A 172 9.43 5.68 -29.47
CA ARG A 172 10.45 4.63 -29.61
C ARG A 172 11.35 4.47 -28.38
N ARG A 173 10.98 5.04 -27.24
CA ARG A 173 11.75 4.94 -26.00
C ARG A 173 11.52 3.57 -25.38
N GLY A 174 12.58 2.96 -24.83
CA GLY A 174 12.45 1.78 -24.00
C GLY A 174 11.56 2.09 -22.79
N ILE A 175 10.63 1.18 -22.49
CA ILE A 175 9.72 1.30 -21.34
C ILE A 175 9.74 -0.01 -20.55
N SER A 176 9.56 0.10 -19.25
CA SER A 176 9.31 -1.05 -18.38
C SER A 176 7.86 -1.06 -17.94
N ILE A 177 7.26 -2.25 -17.84
CA ILE A 177 5.91 -2.45 -17.32
C ILE A 177 5.92 -3.57 -16.29
N ILE A 178 5.06 -3.46 -15.29
CA ILE A 178 4.78 -4.53 -14.33
C ILE A 178 3.31 -4.91 -14.54
N GLY A 179 3.06 -6.19 -14.77
CA GLY A 179 1.72 -6.73 -15.00
C GLY A 179 1.67 -8.22 -14.69
N MET A 180 0.45 -8.74 -14.52
CA MET A 180 0.17 -10.15 -14.41
C MET A 180 0.01 -10.77 -15.79
N VAL A 181 0.63 -11.93 -16.02
CA VAL A 181 0.44 -12.70 -17.25
C VAL A 181 -0.91 -13.39 -17.17
N SER A 182 -1.76 -13.12 -18.16
CA SER A 182 -3.11 -13.68 -18.30
C SER A 182 -3.17 -14.81 -19.34
N ASP A 183 -2.32 -14.76 -20.35
CA ASP A 183 -2.19 -15.79 -21.38
C ASP A 183 -0.77 -15.82 -21.94
N LYS A 184 -0.33 -17.00 -22.39
CA LYS A 184 0.93 -17.23 -23.09
C LYS A 184 0.69 -18.18 -24.25
N ARG A 185 1.06 -17.76 -25.45
CA ARG A 185 0.94 -18.57 -26.66
C ARG A 185 2.22 -18.57 -27.48
N VAL A 186 2.56 -19.72 -28.03
CA VAL A 186 3.64 -19.88 -29.00
C VAL A 186 3.04 -19.89 -30.41
N SER A 187 3.50 -19.00 -31.27
CA SER A 187 3.05 -18.93 -32.66
C SER A 187 3.67 -20.04 -33.52
N LYS A 188 3.15 -20.23 -34.74
CA LYS A 188 3.69 -21.21 -35.72
C LYS A 188 5.16 -20.97 -36.07
N ASN A 189 5.61 -19.72 -36.05
CA ASN A 189 7.01 -19.33 -36.26
C ASN A 189 7.83 -19.29 -34.95
N LYS A 190 7.36 -19.98 -33.90
CA LYS A 190 8.01 -20.12 -32.59
C LYS A 190 8.24 -18.82 -31.84
N ASN A 191 7.53 -17.73 -32.14
CA ASN A 191 7.57 -16.54 -31.30
C ASN A 191 6.64 -16.71 -30.11
N ILE A 192 6.94 -16.04 -28.99
CA ILE A 192 6.07 -16.03 -27.81
C ILE A 192 5.24 -14.75 -27.83
N LEU A 193 3.94 -14.89 -27.61
CA LEU A 193 3.05 -13.76 -27.31
C LEU A 193 2.49 -13.94 -25.91
N LEU A 194 2.70 -12.92 -25.07
CA LEU A 194 2.15 -12.85 -23.72
C LEU A 194 1.03 -11.82 -23.71
N GLU A 195 -0.08 -12.13 -23.07
CA GLU A 195 -1.12 -11.15 -22.72
C GLU A 195 -0.93 -10.75 -21.26
N VAL A 196 -0.65 -9.48 -21.03
CA VAL A 196 -0.29 -8.95 -19.71
C VAL A 196 -1.29 -7.87 -19.29
N GLU A 197 -1.72 -7.92 -18.03
CA GLU A 197 -2.70 -7.02 -17.43
C GLU A 197 -2.13 -6.31 -16.19
N ASP A 198 -2.44 -5.01 -16.06
CA ASP A 198 -2.25 -4.24 -14.83
C ASP A 198 -3.59 -3.61 -14.39
N LEU A 199 -3.58 -2.80 -13.33
CA LEU A 199 -4.80 -2.12 -12.85
C LEU A 199 -5.38 -1.09 -13.84
N THR A 200 -4.65 -0.77 -14.91
CA THR A 200 -4.99 0.29 -15.88
C THR A 200 -5.41 -0.26 -17.24
N GLY A 201 -5.06 -1.50 -17.57
CA GLY A 201 -5.45 -2.12 -18.82
C GLY A 201 -4.69 -3.40 -19.16
N LYS A 202 -4.83 -3.82 -20.42
CA LYS A 202 -4.23 -5.03 -20.99
C LYS A 202 -3.36 -4.67 -22.18
N THR A 203 -2.26 -5.39 -22.36
CA THR A 203 -1.39 -5.26 -23.53
C THR A 203 -0.86 -6.62 -23.97
N LYS A 204 -0.38 -6.70 -25.20
CA LYS A 204 0.25 -7.91 -25.75
C LYS A 204 1.74 -7.66 -25.95
N ILE A 205 2.55 -8.54 -25.38
CA ILE A 205 4.01 -8.50 -25.50
C ILE A 205 4.42 -9.56 -26.51
N PHE A 206 5.14 -9.13 -27.55
CA PHE A 206 5.68 -10.00 -28.58
C PHE A 206 7.18 -10.22 -28.35
N ILE A 207 7.59 -11.48 -28.27
CA ILE A 207 8.97 -11.90 -28.04
C ILE A 207 9.44 -12.70 -29.24
N ASN A 208 10.46 -12.17 -29.91
CA ASN A 208 11.04 -12.77 -31.11
C ASN A 208 11.95 -13.94 -30.75
N SER A 209 11.76 -15.08 -31.42
CA SER A 209 12.57 -16.29 -31.26
C SER A 209 14.05 -16.13 -31.63
N ASN A 210 14.37 -15.12 -32.45
CA ASN A 210 15.74 -14.80 -32.81
C ASN A 210 16.54 -14.22 -31.63
N ASN A 211 15.89 -13.62 -30.63
CA ASN A 211 16.56 -13.17 -29.41
C ASN A 211 16.59 -14.32 -28.40
N GLN A 212 17.61 -15.18 -28.50
CA GLN A 212 17.71 -16.39 -27.70
C GLN A 212 17.72 -16.14 -26.19
N GLU A 213 18.29 -15.03 -25.72
CA GLU A 213 18.35 -14.71 -24.29
C GLU A 213 16.96 -14.39 -23.73
N LEU A 214 16.22 -13.50 -24.39
CA LEU A 214 14.86 -13.16 -23.99
C LEU A 214 13.90 -14.34 -24.18
N TYR A 215 14.09 -15.11 -25.24
CA TYR A 215 13.25 -16.26 -25.54
C TYR A 215 13.31 -17.31 -24.44
N LYS A 216 14.51 -17.68 -23.97
CA LYS A 216 14.69 -18.63 -22.86
C LYS A 216 14.03 -18.13 -21.58
N LYS A 217 14.22 -16.86 -21.23
CA LYS A 217 13.57 -16.24 -20.06
C LYS A 217 12.05 -16.29 -20.16
N ALA A 218 11.49 -16.14 -21.36
CA ALA A 218 10.06 -16.19 -21.59
C ALA A 218 9.49 -17.60 -21.67
N GLU A 219 10.32 -18.63 -21.86
CA GLU A 219 9.90 -20.03 -21.94
C GLU A 219 9.46 -20.57 -20.56
N ASP A 220 10.09 -20.08 -19.49
CA ASP A 220 9.80 -20.47 -18.09
C ASP A 220 8.65 -19.67 -17.43
N VAL A 221 8.06 -18.71 -18.15
CA VAL A 221 6.88 -17.92 -17.73
C VAL A 221 5.58 -18.70 -17.91
#